data_AF-A0A3E0NP72-F1
#
_entry.id   AF-A0A3E0NP72-F1
#
_cell.length_a   1.000
_cell.length_b   1.000
_cell.length_c   1.000
_cell.angle_alpha   90.00
_cell.angle_beta   90.00
_cell.angle_gamma   90.00
#
_symmetry.space_group_name_H-M   'P 1'
#
loop_
_entity.id
_entity.type
_entity.pdbx_description
1 polymer ?
#
loop_
_entity_poly.entity_id
_entity_poly.type
_entity_poly.pdbx_seq_one_letter_code
_entity_poly.pdbx_strand_id
1 'polypeptide(L)'
;MKPDADRERTSPARRRSTEERLEAAMRDDLTAAAEDEAEHTVTDEAGDGEPSVDASPDDEIGQLCDLIDGRMAPAEERALRARLTAEPALRRLFDELRLATGDLRPPAASRRRPGVATAWWGAAAATLLVAVGAAFWLRLGARELASEQAWLPDLMRQVSEVAAGGPPPRPPSVERLASRAGVLLDDAAPPAAPDAFTEGADGVELLAPRGTRVSDAQPRFQWRDGADSGTVQGTTYAVEVFDLDFEPVASSGTLQGSSWTPEEPLPAGLVLLWQLRVSRPAGEQLVVPAPPVAEARFEVLGADEAGELEQRLEVLEHTAFEESQRELARILLLAGAGLRDEARSELTAARHLSGDVVARLRRDL
;
A
#
# COMPACT_ATOMS: atom_id res chain seq x y z
N MET A 1 -12.45 -5.38 -61.36
CA MET A 1 -11.62 -6.32 -60.60
C MET A 1 -11.94 -6.16 -59.12
N LYS A 2 -12.62 -7.14 -58.54
CA LYS A 2 -12.93 -7.25 -57.10
C LYS A 2 -11.87 -8.18 -56.50
N PRO A 3 -11.18 -7.82 -55.40
CA PRO A 3 -10.25 -8.74 -54.77
C PRO A 3 -10.99 -9.77 -53.92
N ASP A 4 -10.57 -11.01 -54.09
CA ASP A 4 -11.01 -12.21 -53.39
C ASP A 4 -10.66 -12.14 -51.91
N ALA A 5 -11.66 -12.34 -51.06
CA ALA A 5 -11.51 -12.40 -49.61
C ALA A 5 -11.63 -13.87 -49.17
N ASP A 6 -10.53 -14.61 -49.36
CA ASP A 6 -10.40 -15.97 -48.85
C ASP A 6 -9.29 -15.96 -47.80
N ARG A 7 -9.68 -15.88 -46.52
CA ARG A 7 -8.78 -15.96 -45.36
C ARG A 7 -9.27 -17.03 -44.39
N GLU A 8 -8.59 -18.16 -44.49
CA GLU A 8 -8.07 -18.98 -43.38
C GLU A 8 -8.98 -19.16 -42.15
N ARG A 9 -9.92 -20.10 -42.26
CA ARG A 9 -10.50 -20.76 -41.09
C ARG A 9 -9.50 -21.76 -40.53
N THR A 10 -8.71 -21.34 -39.53
CA THR A 10 -7.90 -22.24 -38.73
C THR A 10 -8.81 -23.15 -37.89
N SER A 11 -8.68 -24.45 -38.12
CA SER A 11 -9.54 -25.50 -37.57
C SER A 11 -9.33 -25.67 -36.05
N PRO A 12 -10.40 -25.70 -35.22
CA PRO A 12 -10.31 -25.78 -33.76
C PRO A 12 -9.67 -27.06 -33.21
N ALA A 13 -9.52 -28.10 -34.03
CA ALA A 13 -8.88 -29.36 -33.65
C ALA A 13 -7.38 -29.22 -33.34
N ARG A 14 -6.69 -28.19 -33.86
CA ARG A 14 -5.24 -28.05 -33.66
C ARG A 14 -4.86 -27.37 -32.34
N ARG A 15 -5.76 -26.58 -31.72
CA ARG A 15 -5.48 -25.88 -30.45
C ARG A 15 -5.51 -26.79 -29.23
N ARG A 16 -6.40 -27.79 -29.19
CA ARG A 16 -6.47 -28.73 -28.05
C ARG A 16 -5.21 -29.57 -27.86
N SER A 17 -4.53 -29.95 -28.95
CA SER A 17 -3.33 -30.80 -28.89
C SER A 17 -2.09 -30.09 -28.33
N THR A 18 -2.01 -28.77 -28.44
CA THR A 18 -0.89 -27.99 -27.86
C THR A 18 -1.08 -27.73 -26.37
N GLU A 19 -2.32 -27.57 -25.93
CA GLU A 19 -2.65 -27.29 -24.52
C GLU A 19 -2.46 -28.55 -23.66
N GLU A 20 -2.91 -29.72 -24.12
CA GLU A 20 -2.66 -31.00 -23.44
C GLU A 20 -1.17 -31.36 -23.34
N ARG A 21 -0.35 -30.93 -24.31
CA ARG A 21 1.11 -31.14 -24.27
C ARG A 21 1.81 -30.22 -23.27
N LEU A 22 1.29 -29.01 -23.06
CA LEU A 22 1.86 -28.07 -22.10
C LEU A 22 1.52 -28.49 -20.66
N GLU A 23 0.28 -28.94 -20.41
CA GLU A 23 -0.13 -29.44 -19.08
C GLU A 23 0.61 -30.72 -18.68
N ALA A 24 0.91 -31.62 -19.62
CA ALA A 24 1.69 -32.83 -19.33
C ALA A 24 3.13 -32.48 -18.94
N ALA A 25 3.76 -31.51 -19.60
CA ALA A 25 5.13 -31.09 -19.29
C ALA A 25 5.23 -30.36 -17.92
N MET A 26 4.22 -29.56 -17.56
CA MET A 26 4.21 -28.84 -16.27
C MET A 26 4.02 -29.77 -15.06
N ARG A 27 3.34 -30.92 -15.25
CA ARG A 27 3.10 -31.88 -14.16
C ARG A 27 4.36 -32.71 -13.84
N ASP A 28 5.20 -33.00 -14.83
CA ASP A 28 6.45 -33.74 -14.61
C ASP A 28 7.50 -32.89 -13.87
N ASP A 29 7.57 -31.58 -14.14
CA ASP A 29 8.56 -30.68 -13.51
C ASP A 29 8.27 -30.42 -12.01
N LEU A 30 6.99 -30.39 -11.63
CA LEU A 30 6.55 -30.22 -10.23
C LEU A 30 6.82 -31.44 -9.36
N THR A 31 7.01 -32.62 -9.95
CA THR A 31 7.29 -33.85 -9.19
C THR A 31 8.78 -34.00 -8.89
N ALA A 32 9.65 -33.44 -9.74
CA ALA A 32 11.10 -33.47 -9.54
C ALA A 32 11.59 -32.50 -8.45
N ALA A 33 10.88 -31.38 -8.22
CA ALA A 33 11.25 -30.40 -7.19
C ALA A 33 10.91 -30.84 -5.75
N ALA A 34 10.05 -31.85 -5.57
CA ALA A 34 9.63 -32.32 -4.24
C ALA A 34 10.55 -33.40 -3.64
N GLU A 35 11.49 -33.96 -4.39
CA GLU A 35 12.39 -35.03 -3.90
C GLU A 35 13.76 -34.51 -3.41
N ASP A 36 14.11 -33.24 -3.67
CA ASP A 36 15.44 -32.69 -3.31
C ASP A 36 15.49 -32.02 -1.92
N GLU A 37 14.34 -31.86 -1.23
CA GLU A 37 14.26 -31.22 0.09
C GLU A 37 14.38 -32.20 1.28
N ALA A 38 14.57 -33.50 1.05
CA ALA A 38 14.56 -34.52 2.11
C ALA A 38 15.95 -34.94 2.65
N GLU A 39 17.06 -34.42 2.14
CA GLU A 39 18.41 -34.96 2.45
C GLU A 39 19.39 -34.03 3.19
N HIS A 40 18.95 -32.92 3.78
CA HIS A 40 19.81 -32.07 4.63
C HIS A 40 19.31 -31.98 6.08
N THR A 41 19.60 -33.02 6.87
CA THR A 41 19.64 -32.92 8.33
C THR A 41 20.92 -33.57 8.82
N VAL A 42 21.98 -32.75 8.93
CA VAL A 42 23.24 -33.12 9.56
C VAL A 42 23.32 -32.42 10.92
N THR A 43 23.45 -33.28 11.93
CA THR A 43 23.88 -33.10 13.31
C THR A 43 25.01 -32.09 13.51
N ASP A 44 24.91 -31.25 14.54
CA ASP A 44 26.08 -31.02 15.42
C ASP A 44 25.67 -30.69 16.87
N GLU A 45 26.47 -31.22 17.79
CA GLU A 45 26.30 -31.18 19.25
C GLU A 45 27.07 -30.02 19.92
N ALA A 46 26.53 -29.60 21.06
CA ALA A 46 27.21 -29.13 22.28
C ALA A 46 27.99 -27.79 22.29
N GLY A 47 27.36 -26.80 22.92
CA GLY A 47 27.93 -26.18 24.13
C GLY A 47 28.48 -24.76 24.01
N ASP A 48 27.66 -23.75 24.33
CA ASP A 48 27.94 -22.74 25.35
C ASP A 48 26.67 -21.88 25.55
N GLY A 49 26.41 -21.46 26.79
CA GLY A 49 25.16 -20.79 27.18
C GLY A 49 24.99 -19.42 26.54
N GLU A 50 24.31 -19.38 25.40
CA GLU A 50 23.86 -18.14 24.76
C GLU A 50 22.67 -17.51 25.53
N PRO A 51 22.61 -16.18 25.60
CA PRO A 51 21.48 -15.48 26.21
C PRO A 51 20.20 -15.77 25.43
N SER A 52 19.27 -16.44 26.12
CA SER A 52 17.84 -16.56 25.82
C SER A 52 17.35 -15.69 24.65
N VAL A 53 17.17 -16.38 23.52
CA VAL A 53 16.16 -16.18 22.46
C VAL A 53 15.13 -15.10 22.76
N ASP A 54 14.95 -14.17 21.81
CA ASP A 54 13.88 -13.17 21.75
C ASP A 54 12.56 -13.72 22.29
N ALA A 55 12.21 -13.30 23.51
CA ALA A 55 10.90 -13.58 24.06
C ALA A 55 9.87 -12.94 23.13
N SER A 56 8.96 -13.74 22.57
CA SER A 56 7.87 -13.23 21.75
C SER A 56 7.12 -12.15 22.55
N PRO A 57 6.70 -11.03 21.94
CA PRO A 57 5.92 -9.99 22.63
C PRO A 57 4.71 -10.53 23.40
N ASP A 58 4.12 -11.63 22.91
CA ASP A 58 2.99 -12.31 23.55
C ASP A 58 3.36 -12.99 24.89
N ASP A 59 4.58 -13.52 24.99
CA ASP A 59 5.08 -14.14 26.22
C ASP A 59 5.37 -13.08 27.30
N GLU A 60 5.81 -11.89 26.89
CA GLU A 60 6.05 -10.78 27.82
C GLU A 60 4.75 -10.25 28.44
N ILE A 61 3.69 -10.15 27.63
CA ILE A 61 2.35 -9.77 28.13
C ILE A 61 1.82 -10.82 29.11
N GLY A 62 2.03 -12.12 28.82
CA GLY A 62 1.65 -13.21 29.72
C GLY A 62 2.35 -13.13 31.08
N GLN A 63 3.67 -12.90 31.08
CA GLN A 63 4.46 -12.75 32.31
C GLN A 63 4.03 -11.53 33.13
N LEU A 64 3.71 -10.39 32.50
CA LEU A 64 3.23 -9.21 33.21
C LEU A 64 1.83 -9.44 33.83
N CYS A 65 0.94 -10.16 33.15
CA CYS A 65 -0.35 -10.56 33.71
C CYS A 65 -0.18 -11.47 34.94
N ASP A 66 0.68 -12.48 34.87
CA ASP A 66 0.94 -13.39 35.98
C ASP A 66 1.57 -12.67 37.19
N LEU A 67 2.38 -11.63 36.95
CA LEU A 67 2.91 -10.76 37.99
C LEU A 67 1.81 -9.91 38.67
N ILE A 68 0.87 -9.34 37.90
CA ILE A 68 -0.25 -8.54 38.44
C ILE A 68 -1.19 -9.42 39.29
N ASP A 69 -1.45 -10.64 38.84
CA ASP A 69 -2.30 -11.60 39.55
C ASP A 69 -1.64 -12.26 40.77
N GLY A 70 -0.33 -12.08 40.94
CA GLY A 70 0.46 -12.74 41.98
C GLY A 70 0.58 -14.25 41.79
N ARG A 71 0.55 -14.72 40.53
CA ARG A 71 0.69 -16.13 40.14
C ARG A 71 2.13 -16.55 39.82
N MET A 72 3.04 -15.58 39.73
CA MET A 72 4.45 -15.80 39.38
C MET A 72 5.30 -16.37 40.54
N ALA A 73 6.29 -17.22 40.21
CA ALA A 73 7.20 -17.76 41.21
C ALA A 73 8.15 -16.66 41.77
N PRO A 74 8.60 -16.73 43.04
CA PRO A 74 9.42 -15.66 43.64
C PRO A 74 10.79 -15.40 42.99
N ALA A 75 11.29 -16.34 42.18
CA ALA A 75 12.54 -16.17 41.43
C ALA A 75 12.30 -15.39 40.12
N GLU A 76 11.24 -15.74 39.38
CA GLU A 76 10.80 -15.08 38.15
C GLU A 76 10.33 -13.65 38.43
N GLU A 77 9.57 -13.45 39.51
CA GLU A 77 9.13 -12.13 39.94
C GLU A 77 10.31 -11.18 40.18
N ARG A 78 11.39 -11.68 40.79
CA ARG A 78 12.61 -10.87 41.00
C ARG A 78 13.31 -10.53 39.69
N ALA A 79 13.39 -11.47 38.75
CA ALA A 79 13.99 -11.25 37.44
C ALA A 79 13.17 -10.23 36.61
N LEU A 80 11.86 -10.39 36.56
CA LEU A 80 10.96 -9.49 35.82
C LEU A 80 10.92 -8.08 36.45
N ARG A 81 10.93 -7.97 37.78
CA ARG A 81 11.07 -6.66 38.46
C ARG A 81 12.41 -5.97 38.18
N ALA A 82 13.49 -6.74 38.04
CA ALA A 82 14.77 -6.17 37.62
C ALA A 82 14.69 -5.63 36.18
N ARG A 83 14.06 -6.36 35.25
CA ARG A 83 13.80 -5.89 33.87
C ARG A 83 12.91 -4.65 33.82
N LEU A 84 11.81 -4.62 34.58
CA LEU A 84 10.94 -3.44 34.70
C LEU A 84 11.67 -2.18 35.21
N THR A 85 12.79 -2.38 35.94
CA THR A 85 13.63 -1.26 36.40
C THR A 85 14.62 -0.83 35.31
N ALA A 86 15.09 -1.76 34.49
CA ALA A 86 16.05 -1.50 33.41
C ALA A 86 15.39 -0.96 32.12
N GLU A 87 14.14 -1.34 31.84
CA GLU A 87 13.45 -1.10 30.56
C GLU A 87 12.21 -0.19 30.75
N PRO A 88 12.28 1.11 30.41
CA PRO A 88 11.17 2.05 30.60
C PRO A 88 9.90 1.72 29.79
N ALA A 89 10.06 1.07 28.62
CA ALA A 89 8.94 0.66 27.78
C ALA A 89 8.10 -0.43 28.47
N LEU A 90 8.75 -1.47 28.98
CA LEU A 90 8.11 -2.56 29.74
C LEU A 90 7.38 -2.03 30.98
N ARG A 91 7.94 -1.01 31.64
CA ARG A 91 7.31 -0.34 32.78
C ARG A 91 6.02 0.40 32.40
N ARG A 92 5.98 1.09 31.26
CA ARG A 92 4.75 1.74 30.78
C ARG A 92 3.65 0.71 30.53
N LEU A 93 3.98 -0.38 29.84
CA LEU A 93 3.04 -1.46 29.55
C LEU A 93 2.50 -2.10 30.85
N PHE A 94 3.35 -2.32 31.85
CA PHE A 94 2.93 -2.81 33.17
C PHE A 94 1.96 -1.84 33.89
N ASP A 95 2.22 -0.54 33.85
CA ASP A 95 1.36 0.47 34.46
C ASP A 95 -0.01 0.56 33.74
N GLU A 96 -0.04 0.43 32.42
CA GLU A 96 -1.26 0.36 31.60
C GLU A 96 -2.10 -0.88 31.93
N LEU A 97 -1.48 -2.06 31.97
CA LEU A 97 -2.15 -3.31 32.35
C LEU A 97 -2.71 -3.21 33.77
N ARG A 98 -1.94 -2.65 34.71
CA ARG A 98 -2.38 -2.48 36.10
C ARG A 98 -3.56 -1.51 36.24
N LEU A 99 -3.60 -0.45 35.43
CA LEU A 99 -4.75 0.47 35.38
C LEU A 99 -5.99 -0.25 34.84
N ALA A 100 -5.83 -1.04 33.77
CA ALA A 100 -6.91 -1.83 33.19
C ALA A 100 -7.45 -2.90 34.16
N THR A 101 -6.58 -3.58 34.92
CA THR A 101 -7.01 -4.58 35.91
C THR A 101 -7.53 -3.96 37.22
N GLY A 102 -7.06 -2.76 37.57
CA GLY A 102 -7.40 -2.04 38.80
C GLY A 102 -8.89 -1.70 38.92
N ASP A 103 -9.57 -1.50 37.79
CA ASP A 103 -11.00 -1.18 37.74
C ASP A 103 -11.92 -2.41 37.92
N LEU A 104 -11.35 -3.62 37.96
CA LEU A 104 -12.11 -4.87 38.06
C LEU A 104 -12.05 -5.52 39.45
N ARG A 105 -11.51 -4.86 40.47
CA ARG A 105 -11.43 -5.46 41.81
C ARG A 105 -12.80 -5.35 42.52
N PRO A 106 -13.59 -6.44 42.65
CA PRO A 106 -14.83 -6.37 43.41
C PRO A 106 -14.52 -6.03 44.87
N PRO A 107 -15.36 -5.23 45.55
CA PRO A 107 -15.18 -4.90 46.95
C PRO A 107 -15.11 -6.19 47.77
N ALA A 108 -14.14 -6.25 48.69
CA ALA A 108 -13.85 -7.41 49.53
C ALA A 108 -15.13 -7.93 50.22
N ALA A 109 -15.64 -9.07 49.73
CA ALA A 109 -16.80 -9.72 50.30
C ALA A 109 -16.47 -10.24 51.70
N SER A 110 -17.10 -9.66 52.72
CA SER A 110 -17.09 -10.17 54.08
C SER A 110 -17.60 -11.62 54.11
N ARG A 111 -16.80 -12.55 54.64
CA ARG A 111 -17.20 -13.96 54.87
C ARG A 111 -18.39 -14.03 55.83
N ARG A 112 -19.61 -14.04 55.30
CA ARG A 112 -20.80 -14.59 55.98
C ARG A 112 -21.14 -15.92 55.33
N ARG A 113 -21.37 -16.95 56.15
CA ARG A 113 -21.75 -18.31 55.72
C ARG A 113 -23.02 -18.24 54.86
N PRO A 114 -23.04 -18.80 53.64
CA PRO A 114 -24.20 -18.73 52.77
C PRO A 114 -25.30 -19.69 53.26
N GLY A 115 -26.47 -19.15 53.59
CA GLY A 115 -27.71 -19.91 53.63
C GLY A 115 -28.17 -20.19 52.20
N VAL A 116 -28.77 -21.37 51.98
CA VAL A 116 -29.08 -22.00 50.68
C VAL A 116 -29.93 -21.12 49.72
N ALA A 117 -30.46 -19.98 50.17
CA ALA A 117 -31.23 -19.03 49.37
C ALA A 117 -30.38 -18.05 48.51
N THR A 118 -29.07 -17.91 48.74
CA THR A 118 -28.22 -16.96 48.00
C THR A 118 -27.59 -17.52 46.71
N ALA A 119 -27.68 -18.84 46.48
CA ALA A 119 -27.11 -19.47 45.28
C ALA A 119 -27.85 -19.04 43.98
N TRP A 120 -29.13 -18.70 44.07
CA TRP A 120 -29.90 -18.23 42.90
C TRP A 120 -29.56 -16.79 42.47
N TRP A 121 -29.17 -15.93 43.42
CA TRP A 121 -28.80 -14.54 43.11
C TRP A 121 -27.42 -14.44 42.43
N GLY A 122 -26.50 -15.36 42.71
CA GLY A 122 -25.19 -15.41 42.04
C GLY A 122 -25.27 -15.73 40.54
N ALA A 123 -26.17 -16.62 40.14
CA ALA A 123 -26.38 -16.98 38.74
C ALA A 123 -27.01 -15.83 37.92
N ALA A 124 -27.89 -15.04 38.53
CA ALA A 124 -28.49 -13.86 37.90
C ALA A 124 -27.48 -12.70 37.75
N ALA A 125 -26.57 -12.53 38.70
CA ALA A 125 -25.53 -11.50 38.62
C ALA A 125 -24.47 -11.82 37.54
N ALA A 126 -24.09 -13.09 37.39
CA ALA A 126 -23.14 -13.51 36.36
C ALA A 126 -23.68 -13.33 34.93
N THR A 127 -24.95 -13.68 34.70
CA THR A 127 -25.59 -13.46 33.40
C THR A 127 -25.75 -11.97 33.06
N LEU A 128 -26.03 -11.13 34.05
CA LEU A 128 -26.06 -9.68 33.87
C LEU A 128 -24.68 -9.13 33.49
N LEU A 129 -23.60 -9.58 34.14
CA LEU A 129 -22.25 -9.12 33.82
C LEU A 129 -21.79 -9.56 32.42
N VAL A 130 -22.12 -10.79 32.00
CA VAL A 130 -21.83 -11.24 30.63
C VAL A 130 -22.66 -10.44 29.61
N ALA A 131 -23.94 -10.17 29.89
CA ALA A 131 -24.79 -9.37 29.01
C ALA A 131 -24.31 -7.91 28.91
N VAL A 132 -23.89 -7.31 30.03
CA VAL A 132 -23.34 -5.94 30.06
C VAL A 132 -21.97 -5.89 29.40
N GLY A 133 -21.11 -6.88 29.64
CA GLY A 133 -19.82 -7.01 28.97
C GLY A 133 -19.96 -7.17 27.46
N ALA A 134 -20.86 -8.05 27.01
CA ALA A 134 -21.16 -8.23 25.58
C ALA A 134 -21.78 -6.97 24.97
N ALA A 135 -22.72 -6.31 25.65
CA ALA A 135 -23.30 -5.05 25.17
C ALA A 135 -22.28 -3.90 25.14
N PHE A 136 -21.32 -3.88 26.06
CA PHE A 136 -20.22 -2.92 26.07
C PHE A 136 -19.21 -3.21 24.95
N TRP A 137 -18.86 -4.48 24.73
CA TRP A 137 -17.96 -4.89 23.65
C TRP A 137 -18.58 -4.63 22.27
N LEU A 138 -19.87 -4.93 22.09
CA LEU A 138 -20.63 -4.55 20.90
C LEU A 138 -20.72 -3.04 20.72
N ARG A 139 -20.80 -2.25 21.80
CA ARG A 139 -20.79 -0.77 21.72
C ARG A 139 -19.42 -0.17 21.45
N LEU A 140 -18.34 -0.78 21.92
CA LEU A 140 -16.98 -0.33 21.61
C LEU A 140 -16.62 -0.67 20.18
N GLY A 141 -16.83 -1.92 19.74
CA GLY A 141 -16.60 -2.30 18.35
C GLY A 141 -17.47 -1.55 17.35
N ALA A 142 -18.74 -1.26 17.70
CA ALA A 142 -19.60 -0.44 16.85
C ALA A 142 -19.15 1.03 16.75
N ARG A 143 -18.39 1.56 17.72
CA ARG A 143 -17.84 2.92 17.63
C ARG A 143 -16.64 2.99 16.69
N GLU A 144 -15.81 1.97 16.72
CA GLU A 144 -14.63 1.84 15.85
C GLU A 144 -15.08 1.70 14.37
N LEU A 145 -16.05 0.81 14.12
CA LEU A 145 -16.69 0.68 12.80
C LEU A 145 -17.44 1.94 12.36
N ALA A 146 -18.07 2.67 13.29
CA ALA A 146 -18.78 3.90 12.96
C ALA A 146 -17.82 5.05 12.62
N SER A 147 -16.65 5.14 13.26
CA SER A 147 -15.61 6.07 12.83
C SER A 147 -15.01 5.67 11.48
N GLU A 148 -14.84 4.38 11.23
CA GLU A 148 -14.31 3.86 9.98
C GLU A 148 -15.22 4.12 8.78
N GLN A 149 -16.53 4.32 8.96
CA GLN A 149 -17.46 4.60 7.86
C GLN A 149 -17.90 6.07 7.76
N ALA A 150 -17.35 6.95 8.62
CA ALA A 150 -17.74 8.35 8.65
C ALA A 150 -17.42 9.12 7.34
N TRP A 151 -16.50 8.61 6.51
CA TRP A 151 -16.13 9.19 5.22
C TRP A 151 -17.14 8.88 4.10
N LEU A 152 -17.94 7.81 4.22
CA LEU A 152 -18.78 7.32 3.13
C LEU A 152 -19.84 8.35 2.67
N PRO A 153 -20.56 9.05 3.56
CA PRO A 153 -21.50 10.08 3.14
C PRO A 153 -20.84 11.23 2.36
N ASP A 154 -19.62 11.61 2.74
CA ASP A 154 -18.88 12.66 2.02
C ASP A 154 -18.41 12.18 0.65
N LEU A 155 -17.92 10.94 0.55
CA LEU A 155 -17.59 10.36 -0.75
C LEU A 155 -18.82 10.30 -1.66
N MET A 156 -19.98 9.89 -1.14
CA MET A 156 -21.21 9.83 -1.95
C MET A 156 -21.66 11.21 -2.42
N ARG A 157 -21.46 12.24 -1.59
CA ARG A 157 -21.65 13.63 -2.02
C ARG A 157 -20.72 13.97 -3.17
N GLN A 158 -19.42 13.67 -3.06
CA GLN A 158 -18.43 13.91 -4.12
C GLN A 158 -18.76 13.13 -5.42
N VAL A 159 -19.15 11.86 -5.31
CA VAL A 159 -19.59 11.03 -6.45
C VAL A 159 -20.76 11.69 -7.16
N SER A 160 -21.76 12.17 -6.42
CA SER A 160 -22.93 12.85 -7.00
C SER A 160 -22.56 14.18 -7.67
N GLU A 161 -21.67 14.97 -7.03
CA GLU A 161 -21.19 16.25 -7.57
C GLU A 161 -20.39 16.04 -8.87
N VAL A 162 -19.46 15.09 -8.86
CA VAL A 162 -18.65 14.76 -10.04
C VAL A 162 -19.50 14.17 -11.16
N ALA A 163 -20.47 13.30 -10.85
CA ALA A 163 -21.41 12.79 -11.85
C ALA A 163 -22.21 13.95 -12.50
N ALA A 164 -22.61 14.94 -11.71
CA ALA A 164 -23.35 16.13 -12.16
C ALA A 164 -22.49 17.16 -12.93
N GLY A 165 -21.18 16.96 -13.06
CA GLY A 165 -20.31 17.90 -13.78
C GLY A 165 -19.29 18.64 -12.92
N GLY A 166 -19.25 18.38 -11.61
CA GLY A 166 -18.24 18.93 -10.72
C GLY A 166 -16.83 18.42 -11.02
N PRO A 167 -15.79 19.20 -10.68
CA PRO A 167 -14.41 18.74 -10.77
C PRO A 167 -14.11 17.66 -9.71
N PRO A 168 -13.18 16.74 -9.97
CA PRO A 168 -12.72 15.80 -8.96
C PRO A 168 -11.99 16.52 -7.81
N PRO A 169 -11.99 15.96 -6.60
CA PRO A 169 -11.22 16.51 -5.48
C PRO A 169 -9.72 16.50 -5.81
N ARG A 170 -9.04 17.61 -5.49
CA ARG A 170 -7.58 17.70 -5.61
C ARG A 170 -6.97 17.77 -4.21
N PRO A 171 -6.20 16.75 -3.79
CA PRO A 171 -5.55 16.80 -2.50
C PRO A 171 -4.40 17.81 -2.51
N PRO A 172 -4.16 18.53 -1.40
CA PRO A 172 -3.08 19.50 -1.29
C PRO A 172 -1.69 18.86 -1.43
N SER A 173 -1.57 17.55 -1.15
CA SER A 173 -0.32 16.80 -1.35
C SER A 173 0.13 16.80 -2.80
N VAL A 174 -0.81 16.65 -3.76
CA VAL A 174 -0.52 16.67 -5.20
C VAL A 174 -0.05 18.05 -5.67
N GLU A 175 -0.48 19.14 -5.04
CA GLU A 175 0.00 20.48 -5.40
C GLU A 175 1.50 20.65 -5.14
N ARG A 176 2.07 19.91 -4.17
CA ARG A 176 3.52 19.90 -3.92
C ARG A 176 4.29 19.09 -4.96
N LEU A 177 3.64 18.09 -5.55
CA LEU A 177 4.18 17.24 -6.60
C LEU A 177 4.04 17.85 -7.98
N ALA A 178 3.09 18.78 -8.16
CA ALA A 178 2.99 19.61 -9.34
C ALA A 178 4.27 20.43 -9.46
N SER A 179 5.15 19.99 -10.35
CA SER A 179 6.45 20.60 -10.57
C SER A 179 6.25 22.07 -10.96
N ARG A 180 6.66 23.01 -10.09
CA ARG A 180 6.80 24.40 -10.51
C ARG A 180 7.94 24.45 -11.50
N ALA A 181 7.65 24.78 -12.76
CA ALA A 181 8.68 25.16 -13.72
C ALA A 181 9.44 26.36 -13.12
N GLY A 182 10.61 26.08 -12.56
CA GLY A 182 11.48 27.09 -11.99
C GLY A 182 12.11 27.89 -13.12
N VAL A 183 11.40 28.88 -13.65
CA VAL A 183 12.06 29.96 -14.39
C VAL A 183 12.78 30.80 -13.35
N LEU A 184 14.05 30.47 -13.08
CA LEU A 184 14.86 31.12 -12.06
C LEU A 184 15.24 32.58 -12.42
N LEU A 185 14.83 33.13 -13.58
CA LEU A 185 15.39 34.41 -14.05
C LEU A 185 14.54 35.30 -14.99
N ASP A 186 13.25 35.07 -15.21
CA ASP A 186 12.42 36.00 -16.01
C ASP A 186 10.96 36.00 -15.54
N ASP A 187 10.55 37.08 -14.85
CA ASP A 187 9.18 37.36 -14.38
C ASP A 187 8.15 37.57 -15.52
N ALA A 188 8.52 37.31 -16.78
CA ALA A 188 7.71 37.61 -17.97
C ALA A 188 7.21 36.37 -18.74
N ALA A 189 7.61 35.15 -18.36
CA ALA A 189 7.11 33.96 -19.04
C ALA A 189 5.69 33.62 -18.55
N PRO A 190 4.68 33.50 -19.44
CA PRO A 190 3.34 33.09 -19.05
C PRO A 190 3.38 31.71 -18.37
N PRO A 191 2.52 31.46 -17.38
CA PRO A 191 2.49 30.17 -16.68
C PRO A 191 2.30 29.05 -17.72
N ALA A 192 3.26 28.13 -17.77
CA ALA A 192 3.13 26.92 -18.56
C ALA A 192 1.80 26.24 -18.15
N ALA A 193 0.97 25.88 -19.14
CA ALA A 193 -0.26 25.16 -18.87
C ALA A 193 0.07 23.89 -18.06
N PRO A 194 -0.83 23.43 -17.15
CA PRO A 194 -0.57 22.26 -16.31
C PRO A 194 -0.29 20.96 -17.11
N ASP A 195 -0.57 20.95 -18.42
CA ASP A 195 -0.30 19.84 -19.33
C ASP A 195 0.94 20.07 -20.22
N ALA A 196 1.64 21.21 -20.08
CA ALA A 196 2.84 21.56 -20.84
C ALA A 196 4.11 20.86 -20.31
N PHE A 197 4.00 19.57 -20.00
CA PHE A 197 5.13 18.66 -19.81
C PHE A 197 5.63 18.09 -21.14
N THR A 198 5.40 18.82 -22.24
CA THR A 198 5.47 18.30 -23.59
C THR A 198 6.92 18.25 -24.05
N GLU A 199 7.36 17.02 -24.36
CA GLU A 199 8.65 16.64 -24.95
C GLU A 199 9.87 17.05 -24.13
N GLY A 200 10.53 16.05 -23.50
CA GLY A 200 11.93 16.22 -23.14
C GLY A 200 12.73 16.58 -24.40
N ALA A 201 13.82 17.31 -24.22
CA ALA A 201 14.77 17.57 -25.30
C ALA A 201 15.04 16.26 -26.06
N ASP A 202 14.98 16.33 -27.40
CA ASP A 202 15.26 15.20 -28.30
C ASP A 202 14.28 14.02 -28.26
N GLY A 203 13.01 14.27 -27.94
CA GLY A 203 11.90 13.34 -28.16
C GLY A 203 11.70 12.31 -27.04
N VAL A 204 12.49 12.34 -25.97
CA VAL A 204 12.31 11.41 -24.86
C VAL A 204 11.25 11.94 -23.89
N GLU A 205 10.21 11.14 -23.64
CA GLU A 205 9.07 11.48 -22.79
C GLU A 205 9.06 10.59 -21.53
N LEU A 206 9.07 11.21 -20.34
CA LEU A 206 8.85 10.47 -19.09
C LEU A 206 7.36 10.25 -18.86
N LEU A 207 6.96 9.00 -18.71
CA LEU A 207 5.56 8.59 -18.62
C LEU A 207 5.09 8.47 -17.16
N ALA A 208 5.79 7.69 -16.34
CA ALA A 208 5.39 7.43 -14.96
C ALA A 208 6.60 7.03 -14.09
N PRO A 209 6.56 7.27 -12.77
CA PRO A 209 5.60 8.12 -12.07
C PRO A 209 5.92 9.62 -12.27
N ARG A 210 4.93 10.49 -12.50
CA ARG A 210 5.17 11.93 -12.65
C ARG A 210 4.03 12.79 -12.09
N GLY A 211 4.35 13.63 -11.11
CA GLY A 211 3.37 14.52 -10.47
C GLY A 211 2.25 13.76 -9.76
N THR A 212 2.54 12.54 -9.30
CA THR A 212 1.59 11.61 -8.68
C THR A 212 2.19 11.00 -7.42
N ARG A 213 1.31 10.54 -6.53
CA ARG A 213 1.70 9.58 -5.50
C ARG A 213 1.61 8.18 -6.09
N VAL A 214 2.34 7.24 -5.51
CA VAL A 214 2.30 5.81 -5.88
C VAL A 214 2.06 4.99 -4.62
N SER A 215 1.21 3.98 -4.68
CA SER A 215 0.92 3.11 -3.53
C SER A 215 1.96 2.00 -3.37
N ASP A 216 2.61 1.62 -4.47
CA ASP A 216 3.68 0.61 -4.48
C ASP A 216 5.01 1.25 -4.04
N ALA A 217 5.69 0.60 -3.10
CA ALA A 217 7.02 1.01 -2.66
C ALA A 217 8.11 0.75 -3.71
N GLN A 218 7.83 -0.09 -4.71
CA GLN A 218 8.70 -0.36 -5.86
C GLN A 218 8.03 0.07 -7.16
N PRO A 219 7.77 1.39 -7.35
CA PRO A 219 7.03 1.87 -8.51
C PRO A 219 7.78 1.57 -9.80
N ARG A 220 7.04 1.26 -10.85
CA ARG A 220 7.58 1.03 -12.19
C ARG A 220 7.77 2.37 -12.92
N PHE A 221 9.03 2.75 -13.10
CA PHE A 221 9.44 3.88 -13.93
C PHE A 221 9.27 3.53 -15.40
N GLN A 222 8.70 4.44 -16.18
CA GLN A 222 8.40 4.25 -17.59
C GLN A 222 8.68 5.52 -18.38
N TRP A 223 9.24 5.34 -19.56
CA TRP A 223 9.52 6.41 -20.51
C TRP A 223 9.27 5.93 -21.94
N ARG A 224 9.17 6.88 -22.86
CA ARG A 224 9.07 6.64 -24.29
C ARG A 224 10.17 7.40 -24.99
N ASP A 225 10.83 6.76 -25.93
CA ASP A 225 11.71 7.43 -26.88
C ASP A 225 10.88 7.83 -28.11
N GLY A 226 10.88 9.11 -28.46
CA GLY A 226 10.09 9.71 -29.54
C GLY A 226 10.63 9.43 -30.94
N ALA A 227 11.65 8.59 -31.06
CA ALA A 227 11.94 7.92 -32.33
C ALA A 227 10.78 6.99 -32.68
N ASP A 228 9.79 7.52 -33.40
CA ASP A 228 8.52 6.92 -33.87
C ASP A 228 8.61 5.54 -34.59
N SER A 229 9.78 4.91 -34.65
CA SER A 229 10.01 3.64 -35.35
C SER A 229 10.79 2.58 -34.57
N GLY A 230 10.95 2.73 -33.25
CA GLY A 230 11.56 1.71 -32.38
C GLY A 230 12.90 2.15 -31.81
N THR A 231 13.21 1.63 -30.61
CA THR A 231 14.44 1.89 -29.86
C THR A 231 15.64 1.94 -30.80
N VAL A 232 16.28 3.10 -30.91
CA VAL A 232 17.49 3.24 -31.73
C VAL A 232 18.50 2.25 -31.19
N GLN A 233 18.88 1.27 -32.02
CA GLN A 233 19.71 0.16 -31.59
C GLN A 233 21.03 0.69 -31.00
N GLY A 234 21.35 0.27 -29.77
CA GLY A 234 22.51 0.74 -29.03
C GLY A 234 22.28 1.97 -28.16
N THR A 235 21.04 2.47 -28.07
CA THR A 235 20.67 3.43 -27.02
C THR A 235 20.56 2.71 -25.69
N THR A 236 21.19 3.28 -24.67
CA THR A 236 21.07 2.79 -23.30
C THR A 236 20.51 3.87 -22.38
N TYR A 237 19.88 3.42 -21.30
CA TYR A 237 19.21 4.27 -20.33
C TYR A 237 19.77 4.02 -18.95
N ALA A 238 19.69 5.00 -18.06
CA ALA A 238 19.88 4.82 -16.63
C ALA A 238 18.89 5.70 -15.88
N VAL A 239 18.18 5.13 -14.92
CA VAL A 239 17.29 5.86 -14.02
C VAL A 239 18.03 6.15 -12.74
N GLU A 240 17.97 7.41 -12.30
CA GLU A 240 18.52 7.88 -11.03
C GLU A 240 17.37 8.52 -10.23
N VAL A 241 17.19 8.09 -8.98
CA VAL A 241 16.18 8.59 -8.05
C VAL A 241 16.88 9.33 -6.93
N PHE A 242 16.37 10.50 -6.58
CA PHE A 242 16.94 11.40 -5.58
C PHE A 242 15.86 11.84 -4.58
N ASP A 243 16.29 12.25 -3.38
CA ASP A 243 15.45 13.03 -2.49
C ASP A 243 15.48 14.53 -2.83
N LEU A 244 14.76 15.36 -2.05
CA LEU A 244 14.70 16.81 -2.26
C LEU A 244 16.04 17.54 -2.05
N ASP A 245 16.99 16.92 -1.35
CA ASP A 245 18.34 17.43 -1.14
C ASP A 245 19.31 16.99 -2.26
N PHE A 246 18.80 16.29 -3.28
CA PHE A 246 19.54 15.69 -4.39
C PHE A 246 20.50 14.59 -3.97
N GLU A 247 20.28 13.96 -2.81
CA GLU A 247 21.02 12.78 -2.41
C GLU A 247 20.48 11.55 -3.16
N PRO A 248 21.35 10.67 -3.68
CA PRO A 248 20.92 9.50 -4.44
C PRO A 248 20.22 8.49 -3.54
N VAL A 249 19.00 8.12 -3.90
CA VAL A 249 18.17 7.12 -3.20
C VAL A 249 18.21 5.77 -3.90
N ALA A 250 18.17 5.76 -5.25
CA ALA A 250 18.25 4.52 -6.02
C ALA A 250 18.83 4.77 -7.43
N SER A 251 19.43 3.73 -8.02
CA SER A 251 19.93 3.77 -9.39
C SER A 251 19.73 2.43 -10.08
N SER A 252 19.35 2.46 -11.36
CA SER A 252 19.12 1.25 -12.14
C SER A 252 20.38 0.64 -12.77
N GLY A 253 21.48 1.39 -12.81
CA GLY A 253 22.57 1.11 -13.76
C GLY A 253 22.11 1.20 -15.22
N THR A 254 22.84 0.56 -16.13
CA THR A 254 22.58 0.63 -17.59
C THR A 254 21.47 -0.32 -18.02
N LEU A 255 20.47 0.22 -18.70
CA LEU A 255 19.29 -0.47 -19.20
C LEU A 255 19.17 -0.38 -20.73
N GLN A 256 18.52 -1.36 -21.34
CA GLN A 256 18.14 -1.35 -22.76
C GLN A 256 16.62 -1.23 -22.98
N GLY A 257 15.84 -1.42 -21.92
CA GLY A 257 14.37 -1.32 -21.96
C GLY A 257 13.89 0.11 -21.75
N SER A 258 12.57 0.31 -21.84
CA SER A 258 11.88 1.59 -21.61
C SER A 258 11.14 1.65 -20.26
N SER A 259 11.51 0.75 -19.35
CA SER A 259 10.95 0.70 -18.01
C SER A 259 11.93 0.09 -17.02
N TRP A 260 11.80 0.46 -15.76
CA TRP A 260 12.60 -0.07 -14.66
C TRP A 260 11.78 -0.10 -13.36
N THR A 261 12.05 -1.10 -12.53
CA THR A 261 11.50 -1.22 -11.17
C THR A 261 12.69 -1.35 -10.21
N PRO A 262 12.75 -0.55 -9.14
CA PRO A 262 13.79 -0.67 -8.12
C PRO A 262 13.80 -2.05 -7.47
N GLU A 263 15.00 -2.58 -7.18
CA GLU A 263 15.14 -3.86 -6.47
C GLU A 263 14.80 -3.72 -4.98
N GLU A 264 15.05 -2.55 -4.40
CA GLU A 264 14.76 -2.23 -3.00
C GLU A 264 13.55 -1.29 -2.89
N PRO A 265 12.70 -1.43 -1.87
CA PRO A 265 11.61 -0.49 -1.60
C PRO A 265 12.13 0.94 -1.40
N LEU A 266 11.48 1.90 -2.07
CA LEU A 266 11.76 3.32 -1.91
C LEU A 266 11.17 3.87 -0.59
N PRO A 267 11.74 4.92 -0.01
CA PRO A 267 11.26 5.49 1.24
C PRO A 267 9.86 6.10 1.10
N ALA A 268 8.95 5.67 1.96
CA ALA A 268 7.57 6.15 1.99
C ALA A 268 7.44 7.54 2.63
N GLY A 269 6.44 8.31 2.19
CA GLY A 269 6.12 9.65 2.71
C GLY A 269 7.10 10.76 2.31
N LEU A 270 8.10 10.45 1.47
CA LEU A 270 9.04 11.43 0.95
C LEU A 270 8.71 11.81 -0.50
N VAL A 271 8.85 13.10 -0.81
CA VAL A 271 8.84 13.55 -2.20
C VAL A 271 10.20 13.20 -2.81
N LEU A 272 10.16 12.35 -3.83
CA LEU A 272 11.32 11.91 -4.58
C LEU A 272 11.33 12.57 -5.96
N LEU A 273 12.52 12.75 -6.50
CA LEU A 273 12.75 13.14 -7.87
C LEU A 273 13.35 11.97 -8.62
N TRP A 274 13.10 11.88 -9.92
CA TRP A 274 13.86 10.97 -10.76
C TRP A 274 14.22 11.60 -12.08
N GLN A 275 15.30 11.10 -12.65
CA GLN A 275 15.84 11.52 -13.91
C GLN A 275 16.23 10.29 -14.73
N LEU A 276 16.18 10.45 -16.04
CA LEU A 276 16.57 9.46 -17.02
C LEU A 276 17.80 9.97 -17.75
N ARG A 277 18.93 9.27 -17.61
CA ARG A 277 20.10 9.48 -18.45
C ARG A 277 20.00 8.59 -19.68
N VAL A 278 20.13 9.20 -20.85
CA VAL A 278 20.07 8.53 -22.15
C VAL A 278 21.45 8.61 -22.78
N SER A 279 22.01 7.48 -23.20
CA SER A 279 23.28 7.40 -23.93
C SER A 279 23.03 6.82 -25.31
N ARG A 280 23.33 7.59 -26.36
CA ARG A 280 23.14 7.18 -27.76
C ARG A 280 24.44 6.63 -28.37
N PRO A 281 24.37 5.81 -29.43
CA PRO A 281 25.54 5.24 -30.09
C PRO A 281 26.55 6.27 -30.62
N ALA A 282 26.10 7.48 -30.94
CA ALA A 282 26.95 8.57 -31.41
C ALA A 282 27.79 9.23 -30.29
N GLY A 283 27.71 8.72 -29.06
CA GLY A 283 28.39 9.28 -27.88
C GLY A 283 27.64 10.44 -27.23
N GLU A 284 26.47 10.79 -27.75
CA GLU A 284 25.60 11.81 -27.17
C GLU A 284 24.97 11.30 -25.87
N GLN A 285 25.05 12.12 -24.82
CA GLN A 285 24.42 11.87 -23.53
C GLN A 285 23.45 13.00 -23.20
N LEU A 286 22.26 12.61 -22.78
CA LEU A 286 21.18 13.51 -22.39
C LEU A 286 20.65 13.11 -21.01
N VAL A 287 20.20 14.09 -20.23
CA VAL A 287 19.47 13.88 -18.98
C VAL A 287 18.07 14.45 -19.14
N VAL A 288 17.05 13.68 -18.77
CA VAL A 288 15.63 14.02 -18.91
C VAL A 288 14.96 13.92 -17.53
N PRO A 289 14.22 14.94 -17.07
CA PRO A 289 13.97 16.21 -17.74
C PRO A 289 15.20 17.14 -17.68
N ALA A 290 15.45 17.87 -18.77
CA ALA A 290 16.47 18.92 -18.83
C ALA A 290 15.85 20.29 -18.49
N PRO A 291 16.56 21.19 -17.77
CA PRO A 291 16.10 22.56 -17.59
C PRO A 291 15.78 23.23 -18.93
N PRO A 292 14.68 23.99 -19.07
CA PRO A 292 13.78 24.49 -18.02
C PRO A 292 12.58 23.58 -17.71
N VAL A 293 12.53 22.37 -18.28
CA VAL A 293 11.42 21.44 -18.04
C VAL A 293 11.40 21.06 -16.56
N ALA A 294 10.19 21.02 -16.00
CA ALA A 294 10.02 20.78 -14.59
C ALA A 294 10.40 19.33 -14.21
N GLU A 295 11.00 19.16 -13.03
CA GLU A 295 11.50 17.87 -12.55
C GLU A 295 10.39 16.82 -12.44
N ALA A 296 10.72 15.54 -12.68
CA ALA A 296 9.78 14.45 -12.49
C ALA A 296 9.72 14.08 -11.00
N ARG A 297 8.73 14.62 -10.30
CA ARG A 297 8.51 14.40 -8.87
C ARG A 297 7.42 13.36 -8.63
N PHE A 298 7.57 12.57 -7.59
CA PHE A 298 6.53 11.66 -7.10
C PHE A 298 6.70 11.47 -5.59
N GLU A 299 5.74 10.81 -4.95
CA GLU A 299 5.83 10.46 -3.54
C GLU A 299 5.30 9.04 -3.36
N VAL A 300 6.02 8.21 -2.61
CA VAL A 300 5.54 6.88 -2.22
C VAL A 300 4.60 7.06 -1.05
N LEU A 301 3.39 6.50 -1.13
CA LEU A 301 2.37 6.61 -0.09
C LEU A 301 2.89 6.03 1.23
N GLY A 302 2.66 6.74 2.35
CA GLY A 302 3.00 6.25 3.68
C GLY A 302 2.25 4.96 4.02
N ALA A 303 2.85 4.06 4.80
CA ALA A 303 2.23 2.78 5.15
C ALA A 303 0.85 2.93 5.82
N ASP A 304 0.72 3.89 6.74
CA ASP A 304 -0.56 4.17 7.42
C ASP A 304 -1.63 4.68 6.44
N GLU A 305 -1.25 5.59 5.54
CA GLU A 305 -2.18 6.13 4.54
C GLU A 305 -2.55 5.08 3.48
N ALA A 306 -1.61 4.21 3.11
CA ALA A 306 -1.85 3.09 2.21
C ALA A 306 -2.83 2.08 2.83
N GLY A 307 -2.63 1.72 4.10
CA GLY A 307 -3.55 0.85 4.84
C GLY A 307 -4.94 1.46 4.99
N GLU A 308 -5.04 2.74 5.31
CA GLU A 308 -6.34 3.44 5.37
C GLU A 308 -7.04 3.43 4.01
N LEU A 309 -6.31 3.70 2.92
CA LEU A 309 -6.88 3.66 1.57
C LEU A 309 -7.36 2.26 1.19
N GLU A 310 -6.58 1.23 1.48
CA GLU A 310 -6.94 -0.17 1.21
C GLU A 310 -8.23 -0.56 1.96
N GLN A 311 -8.34 -0.23 3.24
CA GLN A 311 -9.56 -0.46 4.02
C GLN A 311 -10.77 0.25 3.42
N ARG A 312 -10.61 1.51 2.98
CA ARG A 312 -11.71 2.26 2.33
C ARG A 312 -12.14 1.61 1.01
N LEU A 313 -11.19 1.11 0.22
CA LEU A 313 -11.47 0.38 -1.01
C LEU A 313 -12.19 -0.94 -0.73
N GLU A 314 -11.78 -1.69 0.29
CA GLU A 314 -12.44 -2.94 0.70
C GLU A 314 -13.89 -2.69 1.14
N VAL A 315 -14.12 -1.68 1.99
CA VAL A 315 -15.48 -1.27 2.39
C VAL A 315 -16.34 -0.91 1.18
N LEU A 316 -15.77 -0.24 0.18
CA LEU A 316 -16.47 0.15 -1.03
C LEU A 316 -16.92 -1.08 -1.86
N GLU A 317 -16.08 -2.12 -1.96
CA GLU A 317 -16.41 -3.36 -2.66
C GLU A 317 -17.59 -4.10 -2.01
N HIS A 318 -17.74 -3.99 -0.69
CA HIS A 318 -18.83 -4.63 0.05
C HIS A 318 -20.09 -3.77 0.20
N THR A 319 -20.05 -2.51 -0.20
CA THR A 319 -21.20 -1.62 -0.07
C THR A 319 -22.20 -1.84 -1.20
N ALA A 320 -23.50 -1.80 -0.88
CA ALA A 320 -24.61 -2.00 -1.82
C ALA A 320 -24.84 -0.78 -2.74
N PHE A 321 -23.81 -0.37 -3.47
CA PHE A 321 -23.88 0.67 -4.51
C PHE A 321 -24.11 0.07 -5.89
N GLU A 322 -24.72 0.87 -6.76
CA GLU A 322 -24.73 0.57 -8.19
C GLU A 322 -23.29 0.55 -8.72
N GLU A 323 -23.02 -0.31 -9.69
CA GLU A 323 -21.68 -0.58 -10.22
C GLU A 323 -21.03 0.68 -10.80
N SER A 324 -21.80 1.55 -11.45
CA SER A 324 -21.32 2.84 -11.94
C SER A 324 -20.90 3.78 -10.80
N GLN A 325 -21.63 3.78 -9.68
CA GLN A 325 -21.30 4.57 -8.49
C GLN A 325 -20.06 4.01 -7.80
N ARG A 326 -19.93 2.68 -7.71
CA ARG A 326 -18.76 2.00 -7.15
C ARG A 326 -17.49 2.30 -7.96
N GLU A 327 -17.55 2.17 -9.29
CA GLU A 327 -16.44 2.52 -10.18
C GLU A 327 -16.02 4.00 -9.99
N LEU A 328 -16.98 4.92 -9.97
CA LEU A 328 -16.69 6.34 -9.78
C LEU A 328 -16.10 6.62 -8.38
N ALA A 329 -16.68 6.04 -7.33
CA ALA A 329 -16.20 6.17 -5.95
C ALA A 329 -14.75 5.68 -5.81
N ARG A 330 -14.41 4.55 -6.41
CA ARG A 330 -13.04 3.99 -6.43
C ARG A 330 -12.06 4.96 -7.08
N ILE A 331 -12.41 5.49 -8.25
CA ILE A 331 -11.58 6.48 -8.98
C ILE A 331 -11.38 7.75 -8.14
N LEU A 332 -12.42 8.24 -7.46
CA LEU A 332 -12.34 9.43 -6.61
C LEU A 332 -11.53 9.20 -5.33
N LEU A 333 -11.60 8.01 -4.72
CA LEU A 333 -10.75 7.65 -3.58
C LEU A 333 -9.27 7.64 -3.99
N LEU A 334 -8.93 7.00 -5.12
CA LEU A 334 -7.56 6.97 -5.64
C LEU A 334 -7.06 8.37 -5.98
N ALA A 335 -7.86 9.17 -6.70
CA ALA A 335 -7.52 10.54 -7.04
C ALA A 335 -7.36 11.43 -5.80
N GLY A 336 -8.25 11.27 -4.81
CA GLY A 336 -8.20 11.98 -3.53
C GLY A 336 -7.01 11.58 -2.67
N ALA A 337 -6.51 10.35 -2.80
CA ALA A 337 -5.25 9.92 -2.20
C ALA A 337 -4.01 10.44 -2.94
N GLY A 338 -4.19 11.00 -4.14
CA GLY A 338 -3.12 11.52 -5.00
C GLY A 338 -2.53 10.50 -5.98
N LEU A 339 -3.13 9.31 -6.08
CA LEU A 339 -2.76 8.20 -6.97
C LEU A 339 -3.37 8.43 -8.38
N ARG A 340 -2.86 9.42 -9.12
CA ARG A 340 -3.47 9.88 -10.38
C ARG A 340 -3.35 8.84 -11.48
N ASP A 341 -2.22 8.15 -11.57
CA ASP A 341 -1.98 7.18 -12.64
C ASP A 341 -2.85 5.93 -12.45
N GLU A 342 -3.00 5.48 -11.21
CA GLU A 342 -3.91 4.39 -10.81
C GLU A 342 -5.38 4.80 -11.06
N ALA A 343 -5.78 6.01 -10.67
CA ALA A 343 -7.11 6.53 -10.94
C ALA A 343 -7.43 6.58 -12.44
N ARG A 344 -6.46 6.97 -13.28
CA ARG A 344 -6.61 6.96 -14.76
C ARG A 344 -6.69 5.55 -15.34
N SER A 345 -5.93 4.61 -14.78
CA SER A 345 -5.98 3.20 -15.15
C SER A 345 -7.37 2.63 -14.87
N GLU A 346 -7.89 2.85 -13.67
CA GLU A 346 -9.25 2.44 -13.27
C GLU A 346 -10.32 3.13 -14.12
N LEU A 347 -10.17 4.43 -14.41
CA LEU A 347 -11.07 5.15 -15.31
C LEU A 347 -11.10 4.55 -16.72
N THR A 348 -9.98 4.03 -17.20
CA THR A 348 -9.89 3.37 -18.51
C THR A 348 -10.50 1.97 -18.48
N ALA A 349 -10.43 1.29 -17.34
CA ALA A 349 -11.03 -0.02 -17.13
C ALA A 349 -12.54 0.04 -16.86
N ALA A 350 -13.06 1.18 -16.40
CA ALA A 350 -14.45 1.40 -16.05
C ALA A 350 -15.40 1.12 -17.22
N ARG A 351 -16.43 0.30 -16.97
CA ARG A 351 -17.37 -0.17 -18.02
C ARG A 351 -18.76 0.42 -17.86
N HIS A 352 -19.10 0.89 -16.67
CA HIS A 352 -20.44 1.33 -16.32
C HIS A 352 -20.57 2.85 -16.25
N LEU A 353 -19.44 3.57 -16.35
CA LEU A 353 -19.43 5.03 -16.48
C LEU A 353 -19.86 5.48 -17.87
N SER A 354 -20.57 6.60 -17.93
CA SER A 354 -20.94 7.21 -19.21
C SER A 354 -19.71 7.82 -19.90
N GLY A 355 -19.69 7.80 -21.24
CA GLY A 355 -18.57 8.34 -22.02
C GLY A 355 -18.25 9.81 -21.74
N ASP A 356 -19.28 10.61 -21.45
CA ASP A 356 -19.12 12.04 -21.10
C ASP A 356 -18.40 12.22 -19.76
N VAL A 357 -18.73 11.40 -18.76
CA VAL A 357 -18.06 11.43 -17.45
C VAL A 357 -16.61 10.99 -17.62
N VAL A 358 -16.34 9.92 -18.38
CA VAL A 358 -14.99 9.43 -18.64
C VAL A 358 -14.14 10.47 -19.36
N ALA A 359 -14.66 11.11 -20.41
CA ALA A 359 -13.95 12.13 -21.16
C ALA A 359 -13.64 13.38 -20.32
N ARG A 360 -14.54 13.75 -19.40
CA ARG A 360 -14.30 14.86 -18.46
C ARG A 360 -13.24 14.49 -17.43
N LEU A 361 -13.39 13.36 -16.74
CA LEU A 361 -12.43 12.93 -15.73
C LEU A 361 -11.03 12.75 -16.30
N ARG A 362 -10.89 12.22 -17.53
CA ARG A 362 -9.59 12.09 -18.20
C ARG A 362 -8.89 13.44 -18.43
N ARG A 363 -9.64 14.54 -18.56
CA ARG A 363 -9.08 15.88 -18.71
C ARG A 363 -8.63 16.46 -17.37
N ASP A 364 -9.37 16.17 -16.31
CA ASP A 364 -9.15 16.78 -15.00
C ASP A 364 -8.16 16.00 -14.13
N LEU A 365 -8.07 14.68 -14.34
CA LEU A 365 -7.09 13.78 -13.73
C LEU A 365 -5.77 13.85 -14.47
#